data_AF-A0A7S2B319-F1
#
_entry.id   AF-A0A7S2B319-F1
#
_cell.length_a   1.000
_cell.length_b   1.000
_cell.length_c   1.000
_cell.angle_alpha   90.00
_cell.angle_beta   90.00
_cell.angle_gamma   90.00
#
_symmetry.space_group_name_H-M   'P 1'
#
loop_
_entity.id
_entity.type
_entity.pdbx_description
1 polymer ?
#
loop_
_entity_poly.entity_id
_entity_poly.type
_entity_poly.pdbx_seq_one_letter_code
_entity_poly.pdbx_strand_id
1 'polypeptide(L)'
;HISSDKNGAESVASPETYMGQNDLPVRRRSEKFLKAFQSHRTVVLVAETGSGKSTQIPQILMEAGIVGNDCRLVVTQPRRVAATSLAQRVSREVGCQVGGKVGYAVRFDECCTPETLTRYVTDGILLREAMG
;
A
#
# COMPACT_ATOMS: atom_id res chain seq x y z
N HIS A 1 -40.42 -11.95 15.86
CA HIS A 1 -39.18 -12.40 16.52
C HIS A 1 -38.21 -12.88 15.43
N ILE A 2 -37.61 -11.94 14.69
CA ILE A 2 -36.22 -11.47 14.82
C ILE A 2 -35.20 -12.59 14.57
N SER A 3 -34.85 -12.72 13.29
CA SER A 3 -33.61 -13.30 12.78
C SER A 3 -32.44 -12.53 13.37
N SER A 4 -31.47 -13.24 13.94
CA SER A 4 -30.24 -12.64 14.49
C SER A 4 -29.08 -13.03 13.57
N ASP A 5 -28.77 -12.13 12.65
CA ASP A 5 -27.52 -12.13 11.89
C ASP A 5 -26.34 -12.06 12.86
N LYS A 6 -25.49 -13.07 12.86
CA LYS A 6 -24.21 -13.04 13.57
C LYS A 6 -23.13 -12.56 12.61
N ASN A 7 -22.74 -11.31 12.84
CA ASN A 7 -21.53 -10.62 12.38
C ASN A 7 -20.38 -11.54 11.97
N GLY A 8 -20.06 -11.52 10.67
CA GLY A 8 -18.75 -11.90 10.15
C GLY A 8 -17.76 -10.77 10.38
N ALA A 9 -17.11 -10.75 11.55
CA ALA A 9 -15.92 -9.95 11.75
C ALA A 9 -14.77 -10.63 11.00
N GLU A 10 -14.50 -10.18 9.77
CA GLU A 10 -13.30 -10.56 9.03
C GLU A 10 -12.05 -10.18 9.84
N SER A 11 -11.15 -11.15 9.93
CA SER A 11 -9.92 -11.08 10.70
C SER A 11 -9.00 -9.99 10.16
N VAL A 12 -8.94 -8.88 10.89
CA VAL A 12 -7.82 -7.94 10.80
C VAL A 12 -6.55 -8.76 11.06
N ALA A 13 -5.70 -8.88 10.05
CA ALA A 13 -4.48 -9.67 10.12
C ALA A 13 -3.70 -9.33 11.40
N SER A 14 -3.24 -10.36 12.12
CA SER A 14 -2.45 -10.20 13.33
C SER A 14 -1.19 -9.37 13.05
N PRO A 15 -0.67 -8.59 14.03
CA PRO A 15 0.48 -7.69 13.85
C PRO A 15 1.82 -8.38 13.49
N GLU A 16 1.86 -9.70 13.31
CA GLU A 16 3.08 -10.52 13.43
C GLU A 16 3.83 -10.82 12.12
N THR A 17 3.59 -10.12 11.00
CA THR A 17 4.32 -10.46 9.74
C THR A 17 4.71 -9.28 8.86
N TYR A 18 5.07 -8.13 9.45
CA TYR A 18 5.84 -7.12 8.72
C TYR A 18 7.34 -7.36 8.95
N MET A 19 7.93 -8.21 8.11
CA MET A 19 9.38 -8.47 8.11
C MET A 19 10.09 -7.39 7.28
N GLY A 20 10.15 -6.16 7.80
CA GLY A 20 10.72 -5.01 7.09
C GLY A 20 11.56 -4.12 8.00
N GLN A 21 12.84 -3.97 7.65
CA GLN A 21 13.90 -3.22 8.35
C GLN A 21 13.42 -2.01 9.16
N ASN A 22 13.36 -2.17 10.48
CA ASN A 22 12.94 -1.15 11.45
C ASN A 22 13.80 0.14 11.45
N ASP A 23 14.93 0.16 10.72
CA ASP A 23 15.90 1.26 10.83
C ASP A 23 15.98 2.22 9.63
N LEU A 24 15.04 2.12 8.68
CA LEU A 24 14.99 3.06 7.55
C LEU A 24 14.60 4.47 8.03
N PRO A 25 15.20 5.55 7.46
CA PRO A 25 14.93 6.93 7.89
C PRO A 25 13.46 7.34 7.89
N VAL A 26 12.66 6.80 6.97
CA VAL A 26 11.21 7.05 6.89
C VAL A 26 10.45 6.39 8.05
N ARG A 27 10.82 5.16 8.44
CA ARG A 27 10.21 4.45 9.59
C ARG A 27 10.44 5.18 10.90
N ARG A 28 11.65 5.72 11.13
CA ARG A 28 11.98 6.52 12.32
C ARG A 28 11.12 7.79 12.48
N ARG A 29 10.43 8.23 11.43
CA ARG A 29 9.58 9.43 11.41
C ARG A 29 8.12 9.11 11.07
N SER A 30 7.69 7.87 11.26
CA SER A 30 6.33 7.39 10.93
C SER A 30 5.25 8.19 11.65
N GLU A 31 5.38 8.45 12.95
CA GLU A 31 4.40 9.22 13.73
C GLU A 31 4.22 10.64 13.18
N LYS A 32 5.32 11.32 12.87
CA LYS A 32 5.30 12.67 12.28
C LYS A 32 4.62 12.65 10.91
N PHE A 33 4.92 11.64 10.09
CA PHE A 33 4.27 11.46 8.79
C PHE A 33 2.76 11.21 8.94
N LEU A 34 2.34 10.27 9.80
CA LEU A 34 0.94 9.92 10.02
C LEU A 34 0.13 11.10 10.52
N LYS A 35 0.68 11.88 11.47
CA LYS A 35 0.03 13.10 11.95
C LYS A 35 -0.18 14.12 10.82
N ALA A 36 0.83 14.32 9.97
CA ALA A 36 0.72 15.22 8.82
C ALA A 36 -0.30 14.71 7.81
N PHE A 37 -0.28 13.40 7.50
CA PHE A 37 -1.19 12.73 6.58
C PHE A 37 -2.65 12.84 7.01
N GLN A 38 -2.94 12.64 8.30
CA GLN A 38 -4.31 12.76 8.83
C GLN A 38 -4.81 14.21 8.87
N SER A 39 -3.91 15.18 9.02
CA SER A 39 -4.28 16.60 9.17
C SER A 39 -4.41 17.35 7.84
N HIS A 40 -3.89 16.79 6.74
CA HIS A 40 -3.83 17.48 5.45
C HIS A 40 -4.27 16.58 4.31
N ARG A 41 -5.05 17.13 3.38
CA ARG A 41 -5.41 16.44 2.12
C ARG A 41 -4.20 16.18 1.21
N THR A 42 -3.11 16.92 1.39
CA THR A 42 -1.89 16.79 0.59
C THR A 42 -0.66 16.95 1.47
N VAL A 43 0.28 16.03 1.35
CA VAL A 43 1.55 16.04 2.09
C VAL A 43 2.70 15.88 1.10
N VAL A 44 3.67 16.79 1.17
CA VAL A 44 4.92 16.70 0.40
C VAL A 44 6.00 16.09 1.28
N LEU A 45 6.43 14.87 0.94
CA LEU A 45 7.48 14.16 1.66
C LEU A 45 8.83 14.35 0.95
N VAL A 46 9.77 15.02 1.62
CA VAL A 46 11.15 15.18 1.14
C VAL A 46 12.06 14.25 1.93
N ALA A 47 12.73 13.33 1.22
CA ALA A 47 13.77 12.48 1.77
C ALA A 47 14.72 12.01 0.67
N GLU A 48 15.95 11.65 1.02
CA GLU A 48 16.96 11.17 0.08
C GLU A 48 16.55 9.87 -0.63
N THR A 49 17.13 9.57 -1.79
CA THR A 49 17.00 8.26 -2.43
C THR A 49 17.54 7.18 -1.50
N GLY A 50 16.89 6.01 -1.45
CA GLY A 50 17.26 4.93 -0.52
C GLY A 50 16.68 5.06 0.89
N SER A 51 16.03 6.17 1.23
CA SER A 51 15.34 6.35 2.54
C SER A 51 14.15 5.43 2.80
N GLY A 52 13.71 4.67 1.79
CA GLY A 52 12.59 3.72 1.90
C GLY A 52 11.21 4.29 1.58
N LYS A 53 11.08 5.49 0.98
CA LYS A 53 9.77 6.12 0.69
C LYS A 53 8.80 5.17 -0.03
N SER A 54 9.22 4.64 -1.18
CA SER A 54 8.36 3.83 -2.04
C SER A 54 8.08 2.43 -1.48
N THR A 55 8.80 1.97 -0.46
CA THR A 55 8.57 0.67 0.18
C THR A 55 7.82 0.81 1.50
N GLN A 56 8.22 1.76 2.35
CA GLN A 56 7.77 1.86 3.73
C GLN A 56 6.53 2.76 3.92
N ILE A 57 6.35 3.82 3.12
CA ILE A 57 5.16 4.68 3.28
C ILE A 57 3.86 3.87 3.10
N PRO A 58 3.72 3.03 2.05
CA PRO A 58 2.55 2.18 1.90
C PRO A 58 2.31 1.25 3.10
N GLN A 59 3.39 0.66 3.63
CA GLN A 59 3.32 -0.23 4.78
C GLN A 59 2.90 0.49 6.06
N ILE A 60 3.44 1.68 6.32
CA ILE A 60 3.04 2.52 7.47
C ILE A 60 1.54 2.86 7.40
N LEU A 61 1.01 3.17 6.22
CA LEU A 61 -0.41 3.45 6.05
C LEU A 61 -1.30 2.21 6.23
N MET A 62 -0.82 1.02 5.79
CA MET A 62 -1.51 -0.25 6.05
C MET A 62 -1.48 -0.62 7.55
N GLU A 63 -0.33 -0.50 8.21
CA GLU A 63 -0.15 -0.75 9.65
C GLU A 63 -1.01 0.18 10.51
N ALA A 64 -1.18 1.45 10.08
CA ALA A 64 -2.04 2.42 10.74
C ALA A 64 -3.54 2.20 10.49
N GLY A 65 -3.93 1.17 9.71
CA GLY A 65 -5.32 0.88 9.38
C GLY A 65 -5.99 1.91 8.46
N ILE A 66 -5.20 2.78 7.81
CA ILE A 66 -5.71 3.79 6.87
C ILE A 66 -6.10 3.14 5.53
N VAL A 67 -5.36 2.11 5.13
CA VAL A 67 -5.62 1.32 3.94
C VAL A 67 -6.32 0.02 4.37
N GLY A 68 -7.46 -0.29 3.75
CA GLY A 68 -8.32 -1.42 4.11
C GLY A 68 -9.46 -1.59 3.11
N ASN A 69 -10.56 -2.23 3.54
CA ASN A 69 -11.67 -2.59 2.64
C ASN A 69 -12.30 -1.35 1.95
N ASP A 70 -12.42 -0.23 2.67
CA ASP A 70 -13.04 0.99 2.15
C ASP A 70 -12.05 1.98 1.50
N CYS A 71 -10.74 1.70 1.59
CA CYS A 71 -9.70 2.62 1.15
C CYS A 71 -8.50 1.87 0.59
N ARG A 72 -8.25 2.03 -0.70
CA ARG A 72 -7.09 1.46 -1.40
C ARG A 72 -6.02 2.50 -1.64
N LEU A 73 -4.76 2.06 -1.70
CA LEU A 73 -3.60 2.90 -1.96
C LEU A 73 -3.06 2.64 -3.36
N VAL A 74 -2.84 3.71 -4.11
CA VAL A 74 -2.17 3.66 -5.42
C VAL A 74 -0.83 4.39 -5.32
N VAL A 75 0.25 3.70 -5.72
CA VAL A 75 1.60 4.25 -5.78
C VAL A 75 2.04 4.28 -7.23
N THR A 76 2.19 5.46 -7.79
CA THR A 76 2.63 5.60 -9.18
C THR A 76 4.15 5.46 -9.31
N GLN A 77 4.59 4.90 -10.42
CA GLN A 77 5.98 4.77 -10.82
C GLN A 77 6.11 5.04 -12.33
N PRO A 78 7.03 5.90 -12.78
CA PRO A 78 7.14 6.24 -14.19
C PRO A 78 7.64 5.06 -15.06
N ARG A 79 8.19 4.01 -14.45
CA ARG A 79 8.79 2.86 -15.15
C ARG A 79 8.10 1.57 -14.76
N ARG A 80 7.76 0.74 -15.76
CA ARG A 80 7.19 -0.60 -15.57
C ARG A 80 8.02 -1.46 -14.61
N VAL A 81 9.33 -1.54 -14.85
CA VAL A 81 10.24 -2.34 -14.01
C VAL A 81 10.20 -1.89 -12.54
N ALA A 82 10.11 -0.57 -12.28
CA ALA A 82 10.02 -0.07 -10.91
C ALA A 82 8.70 -0.47 -10.23
N ALA A 83 7.56 -0.36 -10.93
CA ALA A 83 6.26 -0.77 -10.40
C ALA A 83 6.23 -2.26 -10.04
N THR A 84 6.64 -3.12 -10.98
CA THR A 84 6.65 -4.58 -10.77
C THR A 84 7.64 -5.00 -9.68
N SER A 85 8.87 -4.45 -9.68
CA SER A 85 9.87 -4.79 -8.65
C SER A 85 9.49 -4.29 -7.26
N LEU A 86 8.84 -3.12 -7.14
CA LEU A 86 8.35 -2.63 -5.85
C LEU A 86 7.20 -3.49 -5.32
N ALA A 87 6.25 -3.88 -6.16
CA ALA A 87 5.18 -4.79 -5.74
C ALA A 87 5.72 -6.13 -5.24
N GLN A 88 6.69 -6.73 -5.95
CA GLN A 88 7.37 -7.95 -5.51
C GLN A 88 8.15 -7.77 -4.21
N ARG A 89 8.84 -6.64 -4.05
CA ARG A 89 9.62 -6.35 -2.84
C ARG A 89 8.70 -6.18 -1.65
N VAL A 90 7.66 -5.38 -1.78
CA VAL A 90 6.76 -5.03 -0.68
C VAL A 90 5.82 -6.17 -0.35
N SER A 91 5.36 -6.98 -1.32
CA SER A 91 4.60 -8.20 -1.00
C SER A 91 5.40 -9.16 -0.11
N ARG A 92 6.71 -9.30 -0.36
CA ARG A 92 7.60 -10.10 0.50
C ARG A 92 7.73 -9.53 1.91
N GLU A 93 7.89 -8.20 2.04
CA GLU A 93 7.98 -7.55 3.36
C GLU A 93 6.67 -7.65 4.16
N VAL A 94 5.53 -7.62 3.46
CA VAL A 94 4.17 -7.78 4.04
C VAL A 94 3.81 -9.25 4.29
N GLY A 95 4.58 -10.21 3.78
CA GLY A 95 4.29 -11.63 3.92
C GLY A 95 3.12 -12.12 3.06
N CYS A 96 2.91 -11.55 1.87
CA CYS A 96 1.87 -11.97 0.94
C CYS A 96 2.42 -12.29 -0.47
N GLN A 97 1.63 -13.04 -1.25
CA GLN A 97 1.90 -13.18 -2.68
C GLN A 97 1.58 -11.87 -3.41
N VAL A 98 2.29 -11.60 -4.51
CA VAL A 98 1.94 -10.49 -5.41
C VAL A 98 0.56 -10.77 -6.00
N GLY A 99 -0.31 -9.76 -6.00
CA GLY A 99 -1.71 -9.89 -6.39
C GLY A 99 -2.66 -10.17 -5.23
N GLY A 100 -2.15 -10.56 -4.05
CA GLY A 100 -2.90 -10.53 -2.79
C GLY A 100 -3.04 -9.09 -2.28
N LYS A 101 -2.65 -8.81 -1.03
CA LYS A 101 -2.72 -7.46 -0.43
C LYS A 101 -1.90 -6.40 -1.19
N VAL A 102 -0.84 -6.80 -1.87
CA VAL A 102 0.05 -5.92 -2.65
C VAL A 102 0.14 -6.43 -4.08
N GLY A 103 -0.07 -5.55 -5.06
CA GLY A 103 -0.07 -5.88 -6.48
C GLY A 103 0.51 -4.77 -7.35
N TYR A 104 0.51 -5.01 -8.66
CA TYR A 104 0.88 -3.99 -9.65
C TYR A 104 -0.03 -4.00 -10.87
N ALA A 105 -0.11 -2.87 -11.56
CA ALA A 105 -0.75 -2.75 -12.87
C ALA A 105 0.08 -1.87 -13.80
N VAL A 106 0.50 -2.44 -14.91
CA VAL A 106 1.28 -1.77 -15.97
C VAL A 106 0.66 -2.09 -17.32
N ARG A 107 1.10 -1.42 -18.38
CA ARG A 107 0.53 -1.66 -19.71
C ARG A 107 0.73 -3.13 -20.12
N PHE A 108 -0.39 -3.80 -20.43
CA PHE A 108 -0.48 -5.20 -20.88
C PHE A 108 -0.13 -6.26 -19.82
N ASP A 109 0.00 -5.88 -18.55
CA ASP A 109 0.37 -6.81 -17.49
C ASP A 109 -0.13 -6.30 -16.13
N GLU A 110 -0.97 -7.08 -15.47
CA GLU A 110 -1.59 -6.72 -14.20
C GLU A 110 -1.65 -7.95 -13.29
N CYS A 111 -1.25 -7.74 -12.04
CA CYS A 111 -1.32 -8.74 -10.98
C CYS A 111 -1.95 -8.07 -9.76
N CYS A 112 -3.28 -7.96 -9.81
CA CYS A 112 -4.14 -7.39 -8.78
C CYS A 112 -5.43 -8.21 -8.69
N THR A 113 -6.03 -8.25 -7.51
CA THR A 113 -7.32 -8.90 -7.24
C THR A 113 -8.22 -7.93 -6.46
N PRO A 114 -9.51 -8.27 -6.21
CA PRO A 114 -10.34 -7.49 -5.31
C PRO A 114 -9.74 -7.32 -3.91
N GLU A 115 -8.88 -8.23 -3.46
CA GLU A 115 -8.17 -8.18 -2.17
C GLU A 115 -6.95 -7.25 -2.17
N THR A 116 -6.54 -6.74 -3.35
CA THR A 116 -5.38 -5.85 -3.44
C THR A 116 -5.66 -4.48 -2.86
N LEU A 117 -4.97 -4.19 -1.76
CA LEU A 117 -5.06 -2.96 -0.98
C LEU A 117 -4.07 -1.91 -1.48
N THR A 118 -2.84 -2.31 -1.84
CA THR A 118 -1.82 -1.42 -2.39
C THR A 118 -1.46 -1.82 -3.82
N ARG A 119 -1.67 -0.92 -4.79
CA ARG A 119 -1.32 -1.11 -6.20
C ARG A 119 -0.14 -0.22 -6.58
N TYR A 120 0.94 -0.82 -7.08
CA TYR A 120 2.01 -0.10 -7.77
C TYR A 120 1.69 -0.02 -9.25
N VAL A 121 1.50 1.19 -9.77
CA VAL A 121 1.03 1.39 -11.15
C VAL A 121 1.95 2.29 -11.94
N THR A 122 1.94 2.16 -13.25
CA THR A 122 2.52 3.21 -14.11
C THR A 122 1.58 4.41 -14.23
N ASP A 123 2.12 5.61 -14.41
CA ASP A 123 1.34 6.85 -14.57
C ASP A 123 0.25 6.71 -15.64
N GLY A 124 0.56 6.07 -16.77
CA GLY A 124 -0.39 5.83 -17.86
C GLY A 124 -1.53 4.85 -17.54
N ILE A 125 -1.38 4.00 -16.52
CA ILE A 125 -2.49 3.17 -16.01
C ILE A 125 -3.40 4.03 -15.14
N LEU A 126 -2.84 4.78 -14.19
CA LEU A 126 -3.65 5.66 -13.32
C LEU A 126 -4.42 6.70 -14.14
N LEU A 127 -3.77 7.35 -15.11
CA LEU A 127 -4.44 8.33 -15.98
C LEU A 127 -5.61 7.71 -16.76
N ARG A 128 -5.47 6.47 -17.21
CA ARG A 128 -6.54 5.76 -17.91
C ARG A 128 -7.72 5.45 -16.99
N GLU A 129 -7.43 4.96 -15.78
CA GLU A 129 -8.46 4.66 -14.78
C GLU A 129 -9.19 5.93 -14.31
N ALA A 130 -8.50 7.08 -14.23
CA ALA A 130 -9.09 8.34 -13.80
C ALA A 130 -9.92 9.06 -14.88
N MET A 131 -9.76 8.67 -16.15
CA MET A 131 -10.49 9.25 -17.29
C MET A 131 -11.70 8.42 -17.72
N GLY A 132 -11.81 7.18 -17.23
CA GLY A 132 -12.97 6.30 -17.46
C GLY A 132 -13.99 6.45 -16.35
#